data_AF-A0A7X4HGG1-F1
#
_entry.id   AF-A0A7X4HGG1-F1
#
_cell.length_a   1.000
_cell.length_b   1.000
_cell.length_c   1.000
_cell.angle_alpha   90.00
_cell.angle_beta   90.00
_cell.angle_gamma   90.00
#
_symmetry.space_group_name_H-M   'P 1'
#
loop_
_entity.id
_entity.type
_entity.pdbx_description
1 polymer ?
#
loop_
_entity_poly.entity_id
_entity_poly.type
_entity_poly.pdbx_seq_one_letter_code
_entity_poly.pdbx_strand_id
1 'polypeptide(L)'
;MPSPSTKPGAKLDRARQEFEILLAKLAEARRMHARWEASAVRLRELGRRTLEPLEEQFNVYARQLIKVFDQAYGHSTLNDSERVAIAESICTLANRMLNTSGDNEIQQFFDRYSSSEYGVNRMHFGPVLREIGDMLLADTYPMSLSWNEEEDQEQAEELHAKLVRVILTMPPEQQPALLEQADAGYINGDPVALRVLEIEMEQGRRPGSAHLGRKQIEQSIEALEDYLIDVEFDTVGIQFSLMVKLNLPATTQLTEYVARQCVRMQKHLLEHQLENIACDVADFRDIAKLKAWLKEKQRNTESAAPTHH
;
A
#
# COMPACT_ATOMS: atom_id res chain seq x y z
N MET A 1 -19.64 15.28 53.78
CA MET A 1 -18.82 15.33 52.55
C MET A 1 -19.74 15.70 51.40
N PRO A 2 -19.82 16.95 50.93
CA PRO A 2 -20.59 17.26 49.74
C PRO A 2 -19.74 16.96 48.49
N SER A 3 -20.29 16.13 47.60
CA SER A 3 -19.72 15.81 46.29
C SER A 3 -19.57 17.07 45.42
N PRO A 4 -18.52 17.19 44.60
CA PRO A 4 -18.31 18.36 43.75
C PRO A 4 -19.32 18.36 42.60
N SER A 5 -20.37 19.18 42.73
CA SER A 5 -21.30 19.50 41.65
C SER A 5 -20.57 20.30 40.57
N THR A 6 -20.24 19.66 39.44
CA THR A 6 -19.67 20.33 38.27
C THR A 6 -20.75 21.19 37.63
N LYS A 7 -20.58 22.52 37.66
CA LYS A 7 -21.54 23.49 37.10
C LYS A 7 -21.77 23.22 35.59
N PRO A 8 -23.01 23.30 35.08
CA PRO A 8 -23.35 23.03 33.68
C PRO A 8 -22.55 23.86 32.66
N GLY A 9 -22.19 25.10 32.99
CA GLY A 9 -21.37 25.97 32.14
C GLY A 9 -19.95 25.44 31.91
N ALA A 10 -19.33 24.88 32.95
CA ALA A 10 -17.96 24.34 32.84
C ALA A 10 -17.87 23.12 31.93
N LYS A 11 -18.95 22.33 31.80
CA LYS A 11 -19.01 21.20 30.86
C LYS A 11 -19.09 21.68 29.41
N LEU A 12 -19.89 22.72 29.15
CA LEU A 12 -20.04 23.31 27.82
C LEU A 12 -18.73 23.96 27.36
N ASP A 13 -18.06 24.71 28.24
CA ASP A 13 -16.78 25.35 27.92
C ASP A 13 -15.68 24.33 27.62
N ARG A 14 -15.70 23.17 28.29
CA ARG A 14 -14.78 22.06 27.98
C ARG A 14 -15.05 21.44 26.60
N ALA A 15 -16.31 21.17 26.28
CA ALA A 15 -16.67 20.63 24.96
C ALA A 15 -16.31 21.61 23.83
N ARG A 16 -16.44 22.92 24.07
CA ARG A 16 -15.99 23.98 23.15
C ARG A 16 -14.48 23.93 22.88
N GLN A 17 -13.68 23.79 23.93
CA GLN A 17 -12.22 23.65 23.80
C GLN A 17 -11.83 22.39 23.03
N GLU A 18 -12.50 21.27 23.31
CA GLU A 18 -12.27 19.99 22.63
C GLU A 18 -12.58 20.08 21.13
N PHE A 19 -13.73 20.67 20.77
CA PHE A 19 -14.09 20.95 19.38
C PHE A 19 -13.03 21.80 18.65
N GLU A 20 -12.55 22.88 19.27
CA GLU A 20 -11.53 23.75 18.67
C GLU A 20 -10.18 23.03 18.50
N ILE A 21 -9.80 22.19 19.46
CA ILE A 21 -8.60 21.35 19.36
C ILE A 21 -8.75 20.33 18.22
N LEU A 22 -9.90 19.68 18.09
CA LEU A 22 -10.16 18.69 17.03
C LEU A 22 -10.15 19.34 15.64
N LEU A 23 -10.74 20.52 15.47
CA LEU A 23 -10.63 21.27 14.22
C LEU A 23 -9.17 21.54 13.83
N ALA A 24 -8.34 21.94 14.80
CA ALA A 24 -6.91 22.18 14.56
C ALA A 24 -6.16 20.88 14.19
N LYS A 25 -6.46 19.77 14.88
CA LYS A 25 -5.90 18.45 14.56
C LYS A 25 -6.29 17.99 13.16
N LEU A 26 -7.58 18.08 12.82
CA LEU A 26 -8.08 17.67 11.51
C LEU A 26 -7.44 18.49 10.39
N ALA A 27 -7.28 19.81 10.59
CA ALA A 27 -6.58 20.65 9.63
C ALA A 27 -5.12 20.21 9.41
N GLU A 28 -4.40 19.79 10.45
CA GLU A 28 -3.03 19.28 10.31
C GLU A 28 -3.00 17.89 9.68
N ALA A 29 -3.93 17.00 10.04
CA ALA A 29 -4.06 15.66 9.45
C ALA A 29 -4.31 15.75 7.93
N ARG A 30 -5.25 16.61 7.48
CA ARG A 30 -5.48 16.84 6.05
C ARG A 30 -4.27 17.42 5.32
N ARG A 31 -3.53 18.35 5.95
CA ARG A 31 -2.27 18.86 5.39
C ARG A 31 -1.25 17.74 5.26
N MET A 32 -1.16 16.84 6.23
CA MET A 32 -0.29 15.67 6.17
C MET A 32 -0.71 14.72 5.05
N HIS A 33 -1.99 14.40 4.93
CA HIS A 33 -2.55 13.58 3.87
C HIS A 33 -2.21 14.15 2.48
N ALA A 34 -2.53 15.42 2.24
CA ALA A 34 -2.25 16.11 0.97
C ALA A 34 -0.75 16.14 0.63
N ARG A 35 0.13 16.34 1.64
CA ARG A 35 1.59 16.22 1.46
C ARG A 35 1.99 14.82 1.01
N TRP A 36 1.37 13.78 1.59
CA TRP A 36 1.63 12.39 1.23
C TRP A 36 1.11 12.03 -0.16
N GLU A 37 -0.08 12.47 -0.54
CA GLU A 37 -0.62 12.28 -1.90
C GLU A 37 0.33 12.86 -2.95
N ALA A 38 0.74 14.13 -2.77
CA ALA A 38 1.66 14.79 -3.69
C ALA A 38 3.02 14.09 -3.74
N SER A 39 3.53 13.62 -2.59
CA SER A 39 4.80 12.89 -2.52
C SER A 39 4.70 11.50 -3.17
N ALA A 40 3.57 10.82 -2.98
CA ALA A 40 3.31 9.51 -3.55
C ALA A 40 3.32 9.56 -5.09
N VAL A 41 2.71 10.58 -5.69
CA VAL A 41 2.77 10.79 -7.15
C VAL A 41 4.22 10.92 -7.62
N ARG A 42 5.04 11.76 -6.96
CA ARG A 42 6.46 11.95 -7.32
C ARG A 42 7.29 10.68 -7.15
N LEU A 43 7.06 9.92 -6.08
CA LEU A 43 7.80 8.70 -5.77
C LEU A 43 7.43 7.54 -6.69
N ARG A 44 6.13 7.38 -6.99
CA ARG A 44 5.66 6.41 -7.99
C ARG A 44 6.25 6.72 -9.36
N GLU A 45 6.21 7.97 -9.80
CA GLU A 45 6.81 8.38 -11.07
C GLU A 45 8.33 8.19 -11.11
N LEU A 46 9.02 8.43 -9.98
CA LEU A 46 10.44 8.14 -9.87
C LEU A 46 10.71 6.64 -10.05
N GLY A 47 10.01 5.78 -9.31
CA GLY A 47 10.12 4.33 -9.43
C GLY A 47 9.85 3.86 -10.86
N ARG A 48 8.75 4.35 -11.46
CA ARG A 48 8.36 4.09 -12.84
C ARG A 48 9.47 4.42 -13.84
N ARG A 49 10.12 5.57 -13.68
CA ARG A 49 11.20 6.00 -14.59
C ARG A 49 12.53 5.29 -14.36
N THR A 50 12.84 4.89 -13.13
CA THR A 50 14.18 4.40 -12.78
C THR A 50 14.26 2.89 -12.66
N LEU A 51 13.21 2.24 -12.17
CA LEU A 51 13.22 0.80 -11.86
C LEU A 51 12.55 -0.02 -12.95
N GLU A 52 11.38 0.40 -13.47
CA GLU A 52 10.66 -0.40 -14.48
C GLU A 52 11.51 -0.73 -15.72
N PRO A 53 12.29 0.20 -16.33
CA PRO A 53 13.11 -0.15 -17.48
C PRO A 53 14.21 -1.17 -17.16
N LEU A 54 14.70 -1.18 -15.91
CA LEU A 54 15.70 -2.16 -15.46
C LEU A 54 15.04 -3.52 -15.19
N GLU A 55 13.83 -3.54 -14.64
CA GLU A 55 13.05 -4.76 -14.44
C GLU A 55 12.64 -5.39 -15.78
N GLU A 56 12.23 -4.59 -16.76
CA GLU A 56 11.95 -5.05 -18.12
C GLU A 56 13.19 -5.67 -18.77
N GLN A 57 14.35 -5.00 -18.67
CA GLN A 57 15.61 -5.55 -19.17
C GLN A 57 15.99 -6.85 -18.44
N PHE A 58 15.76 -6.91 -17.13
CA PHE A 58 16.04 -8.10 -16.33
C PHE A 58 15.16 -9.26 -16.80
N ASN A 59 13.88 -8.99 -17.07
CA ASN A 59 12.93 -9.98 -17.58
C ASN A 59 13.33 -10.50 -18.97
N VAL A 60 13.92 -9.65 -19.83
CA VAL A 60 14.48 -10.09 -21.12
C VAL A 60 15.61 -11.09 -20.91
N TYR A 61 16.60 -10.77 -20.06
CA TYR A 61 17.71 -11.69 -19.78
C TYR A 61 17.27 -12.94 -19.03
N ALA A 62 16.35 -12.82 -18.08
CA ALA A 62 15.78 -13.96 -17.36
C ALA A 62 15.07 -14.94 -18.31
N ARG A 63 14.33 -14.44 -19.30
CA ARG A 63 13.74 -15.29 -20.35
C ARG A 63 14.81 -16.00 -21.16
N GLN A 64 15.88 -15.31 -21.55
CA GLN A 64 16.99 -15.93 -22.28
C GLN A 64 17.67 -17.01 -21.43
N LEU A 65 17.88 -16.75 -20.15
CA LEU A 65 18.49 -17.67 -19.20
C LEU A 65 17.62 -18.92 -18.99
N ILE A 66 16.30 -18.77 -18.84
CA ILE A 66 15.35 -19.89 -18.77
C ILE A 66 15.46 -20.76 -20.03
N LYS A 67 15.58 -20.17 -21.23
CA LYS A 67 15.75 -20.92 -22.48
C LYS A 67 17.09 -21.67 -22.53
N VAL A 68 18.17 -21.06 -22.05
CA VAL A 68 19.48 -21.73 -21.94
C VAL A 68 19.40 -22.92 -20.97
N PHE A 69 18.74 -22.74 -19.83
CA PHE A 69 18.51 -23.80 -18.85
C PHE A 69 17.63 -24.93 -19.38
N ASP A 70 16.56 -24.63 -20.10
CA ASP A 70 15.69 -25.63 -20.73
C ASP A 70 16.45 -26.45 -21.79
N GLN A 71 17.28 -25.81 -22.61
CA GLN A 71 18.16 -26.49 -23.56
C GLN A 71 19.19 -27.39 -22.86
N ALA A 72 19.83 -26.88 -21.80
CA ALA A 72 20.79 -27.63 -21.02
C ALA A 72 20.15 -28.83 -20.31
N TYR A 73 18.91 -28.68 -19.82
CA TYR A 73 18.14 -29.76 -19.21
C TYR A 73 17.97 -30.94 -20.16
N GLY A 74 17.93 -30.74 -21.48
CA GLY A 74 17.90 -31.83 -22.47
C GLY A 74 19.24 -32.54 -22.72
N HIS A 75 20.36 -32.04 -22.19
CA HIS A 75 21.70 -32.53 -22.52
C HIS A 75 22.06 -33.80 -21.75
N SER A 76 22.67 -34.78 -22.43
CA SER A 76 22.95 -36.12 -21.84
C SER A 76 24.07 -36.13 -20.79
N THR A 77 24.87 -35.07 -20.69
CA THR A 77 26.02 -34.98 -19.77
C THR A 77 25.68 -34.47 -18.36
N LEU A 78 24.40 -34.13 -18.12
CA LEU A 78 23.90 -33.70 -16.82
C LEU A 78 23.36 -34.86 -16.00
N ASN A 79 23.75 -34.91 -14.73
CA ASN A 79 23.21 -35.86 -13.76
C ASN A 79 21.85 -35.38 -13.20
N ASP A 80 21.19 -36.23 -12.42
CA ASP A 80 19.85 -35.94 -11.91
C ASP A 80 19.83 -34.76 -10.92
N SER A 81 20.86 -34.59 -10.09
CA SER A 81 20.93 -33.47 -9.14
C SER A 81 21.17 -32.11 -9.82
N GLU A 82 21.94 -32.09 -10.92
CA GLU A 82 22.13 -30.92 -11.78
C GLU A 82 20.83 -30.54 -12.48
N ARG A 83 20.06 -31.52 -12.98
CA ARG A 83 18.73 -31.30 -13.58
C ARG A 83 17.75 -30.69 -12.59
N VAL A 84 17.72 -31.17 -11.34
CA VAL A 84 16.88 -30.62 -10.27
C VAL A 84 17.25 -29.17 -9.98
N ALA A 85 18.54 -28.88 -9.81
CA ALA A 85 19.00 -27.52 -9.53
C ALA A 85 18.70 -26.54 -10.70
N ILE A 86 18.73 -27.02 -11.94
CA ILE A 86 18.28 -26.25 -13.11
C ILE A 86 16.77 -26.00 -13.04
N ALA A 87 15.95 -27.02 -12.79
CA ALA A 87 14.49 -26.88 -12.69
C ALA A 87 14.08 -25.88 -11.59
N GLU A 88 14.71 -25.94 -10.40
CA GLU A 88 14.49 -24.98 -9.33
C GLU A 88 14.86 -23.54 -9.75
N SER A 89 15.95 -23.40 -10.52
CA SER A 89 16.40 -22.09 -11.02
C SER A 89 15.41 -21.52 -12.04
N ILE A 90 14.87 -22.36 -12.93
CA ILE A 90 13.80 -21.99 -13.87
C ILE A 90 12.56 -21.54 -13.10
N CYS A 91 12.08 -22.34 -12.13
CA CYS A 91 10.91 -21.99 -11.32
C CYS A 91 11.09 -20.69 -10.54
N THR A 92 12.28 -20.45 -9.98
CA THR A 92 12.58 -19.22 -9.24
C THR A 92 12.53 -17.99 -10.14
N LEU A 93 13.15 -18.05 -11.33
CA LEU A 93 13.14 -16.95 -12.31
C LEU A 93 11.74 -16.73 -12.88
N ALA A 94 11.05 -17.80 -13.25
CA ALA A 94 9.70 -17.74 -13.79
C ALA A 94 8.69 -17.16 -12.79
N ASN A 95 8.77 -17.54 -11.51
CA ASN A 95 7.89 -16.99 -10.47
C ASN A 95 8.13 -15.47 -10.28
N ARG A 96 9.39 -15.01 -10.27
CA ARG A 96 9.69 -13.57 -10.22
C ARG A 96 9.10 -12.81 -11.41
N MET A 97 9.16 -13.38 -12.61
CA MET A 97 8.57 -12.78 -13.81
C MET A 97 7.04 -12.76 -13.77
N LEU A 98 6.41 -13.86 -13.37
CA LEU A 98 4.95 -14.01 -13.32
C LEU A 98 4.28 -13.11 -12.29
N ASN A 99 4.96 -12.81 -11.18
CA ASN A 99 4.48 -11.83 -10.18
C ASN A 99 4.43 -10.39 -10.73
N THR A 100 5.14 -10.11 -11.83
CA THR A 100 5.22 -8.76 -12.42
C THR A 100 4.45 -8.67 -13.74
N SER A 101 4.36 -9.76 -14.50
CA SER A 101 3.69 -9.79 -15.81
C SER A 101 3.12 -11.18 -16.11
N GLY A 102 1.84 -11.25 -16.46
CA GLY A 102 1.16 -12.50 -16.85
C GLY A 102 1.61 -12.98 -18.23
N ASP A 103 2.74 -13.70 -18.29
CA ASP A 103 3.30 -14.22 -19.52
C ASP A 103 3.01 -15.72 -19.67
N ASN A 104 2.16 -16.05 -20.64
CA ASN A 104 1.75 -17.43 -20.93
C ASN A 104 2.92 -18.34 -21.33
N GLU A 105 3.99 -17.84 -21.96
CA GLU A 105 5.17 -18.66 -22.31
C GLU A 105 5.94 -19.05 -21.04
N ILE A 106 6.12 -18.10 -20.11
CA ILE A 106 6.80 -18.33 -18.83
C ILE A 106 5.95 -19.21 -17.91
N GLN A 107 4.62 -19.04 -17.93
CA GLN A 107 3.71 -19.92 -17.19
C GLN A 107 3.87 -21.38 -17.64
N GLN A 108 3.98 -21.64 -18.94
CA GLN A 108 4.20 -23.01 -19.44
C GLN A 108 5.53 -23.61 -18.96
N PHE A 109 6.61 -22.80 -18.91
CA PHE A 109 7.86 -23.25 -18.31
C PHE A 109 7.69 -23.53 -16.82
N PHE A 110 7.04 -22.62 -16.09
CA PHE A 110 6.77 -22.81 -14.67
C PHE A 110 5.97 -24.08 -14.41
N ASP A 111 4.86 -24.31 -15.11
CA ASP A 111 4.00 -25.50 -14.94
C ASP A 111 4.75 -26.80 -15.25
N ARG A 112 5.60 -26.79 -16.30
CA ARG A 112 6.42 -27.94 -16.71
C ARG A 112 7.45 -28.33 -15.63
N TYR A 113 8.13 -27.34 -15.05
CA TYR A 113 9.20 -27.58 -14.08
C TYR A 113 8.73 -27.59 -12.62
N SER A 114 7.56 -27.02 -12.31
CA SER A 114 6.91 -27.07 -10.99
C SER A 114 6.20 -28.39 -10.71
N SER A 115 5.77 -29.11 -11.77
CA SER A 115 5.15 -30.43 -11.69
C SER A 115 6.16 -31.59 -11.58
N SER A 116 7.46 -31.31 -11.69
CA SER A 116 8.51 -32.22 -11.23
C SER A 116 8.38 -32.33 -9.71
N GLU A 117 8.32 -33.54 -9.17
CA GLU A 117 7.86 -34.00 -7.83
C GLU A 117 8.48 -33.32 -6.58
N TYR A 118 9.19 -32.20 -6.73
CA TYR A 118 10.04 -31.58 -5.73
C TYR A 118 9.81 -30.06 -5.57
N GLY A 119 8.76 -29.49 -6.19
CA GLY A 119 8.44 -28.06 -6.15
C GLY A 119 7.54 -27.56 -4.99
N VAL A 120 7.28 -28.37 -3.95
CA VAL A 120 6.16 -28.10 -3.02
C VAL A 120 6.42 -26.96 -2.01
N ASN A 121 7.66 -26.49 -1.82
CA ASN A 121 7.96 -25.66 -0.64
C ASN A 121 8.14 -24.14 -0.87
N ARG A 122 7.45 -23.50 -1.83
CA ARG A 122 7.50 -22.02 -1.99
C ARG A 122 6.18 -21.32 -2.29
N MET A 123 5.03 -21.94 -2.03
CA MET A 123 3.73 -21.26 -2.14
C MET A 123 3.36 -20.39 -0.92
N HIS A 124 4.22 -20.28 0.10
CA HIS A 124 3.83 -19.70 1.38
C HIS A 124 4.06 -18.20 1.57
N PHE A 125 4.59 -17.44 0.60
CA PHE A 125 4.81 -16.00 0.83
C PHE A 125 3.64 -15.10 0.45
N GLY A 126 2.88 -15.44 -0.61
CA GLY A 126 1.72 -14.66 -1.05
C GLY A 126 0.55 -14.67 -0.06
N PRO A 127 0.11 -15.85 0.42
CA PRO A 127 -0.92 -15.94 1.45
C PRO A 127 -0.47 -15.31 2.77
N VAL A 128 0.80 -15.48 3.15
CA VAL A 128 1.35 -14.89 4.38
C VAL A 128 1.46 -13.37 4.31
N LEU A 129 1.73 -12.76 3.14
CA LEU A 129 1.68 -11.30 3.01
C LEU A 129 0.25 -10.76 3.04
N ARG A 130 -0.72 -11.50 2.47
CA ARG A 130 -2.14 -11.19 2.60
C ARG A 130 -2.60 -11.37 4.05
N GLU A 131 -2.20 -12.45 4.71
CA GLU A 131 -2.53 -12.78 6.09
C GLU A 131 -1.80 -11.88 7.10
N ILE A 132 -0.58 -11.41 6.82
CA ILE A 132 0.12 -10.38 7.61
C ILE A 132 -0.55 -9.02 7.39
N GLY A 133 -0.97 -8.71 6.16
CA GLY A 133 -1.81 -7.54 5.86
C GLY A 133 -3.11 -7.59 6.65
N ASP A 134 -3.83 -8.71 6.57
CA ASP A 134 -5.10 -8.95 7.23
C ASP A 134 -4.93 -9.02 8.77
N MET A 135 -3.84 -9.60 9.29
CA MET A 135 -3.53 -9.69 10.74
C MET A 135 -3.09 -8.34 11.33
N LEU A 136 -2.27 -7.56 10.61
CA LEU A 136 -1.92 -6.19 11.02
C LEU A 136 -3.13 -5.25 10.95
N LEU A 137 -4.07 -5.49 10.03
CA LEU A 137 -5.31 -4.74 9.93
C LEU A 137 -6.39 -5.24 10.90
N ALA A 138 -6.40 -6.52 11.28
CA ALA A 138 -7.42 -7.12 12.15
C ALA A 138 -7.27 -6.77 13.63
N ASP A 139 -6.05 -6.57 14.15
CA ASP A 139 -5.88 -6.09 15.54
C ASP A 139 -6.13 -4.58 15.68
N THR A 140 -6.12 -3.86 14.55
CA THR A 140 -6.39 -2.41 14.49
C THR A 140 -7.88 -2.12 14.26
N TYR A 141 -8.66 -3.11 13.81
CA TYR A 141 -10.10 -3.04 13.60
C TYR A 141 -10.80 -4.15 14.39
N PRO A 142 -11.55 -3.86 15.47
CA PRO A 142 -12.64 -4.76 15.79
C PRO A 142 -13.53 -4.82 14.55
N MET A 143 -13.75 -6.03 14.04
CA MET A 143 -14.70 -6.39 12.97
C MET A 143 -16.17 -6.13 13.41
N SER A 144 -16.43 -5.02 14.10
CA SER A 144 -17.70 -4.66 14.73
C SER A 144 -18.07 -3.18 14.55
N LEU A 145 -17.69 -2.56 13.43
CA LEU A 145 -18.50 -1.47 12.88
C LEU A 145 -19.37 -2.10 11.81
N SER A 146 -20.59 -2.49 12.20
CA SER A 146 -21.62 -2.81 11.23
C SER A 146 -22.03 -1.48 10.57
N TRP A 147 -21.34 -1.11 9.50
CA TRP A 147 -21.79 -0.07 8.58
C TRP A 147 -23.16 -0.49 8.08
N ASN A 148 -24.19 0.30 8.37
CA ASN A 148 -25.51 0.05 7.82
C ASN A 148 -25.58 0.84 6.52
N GLU A 149 -25.02 0.28 5.45
CA GLU A 149 -24.87 0.95 4.15
C GLU A 149 -26.18 1.62 3.67
N GLU A 150 -27.35 1.04 3.97
CA GLU A 150 -28.65 1.63 3.64
C GLU A 150 -28.97 2.87 4.48
N GLU A 151 -28.72 2.84 5.79
CA GLU A 151 -28.98 3.96 6.70
C GLU A 151 -27.97 5.10 6.54
N ASP A 152 -26.70 4.76 6.30
CA ASP A 152 -25.63 5.73 6.02
C ASP A 152 -25.90 6.46 4.70
N GLN A 153 -26.40 5.75 3.69
CA GLN A 153 -26.80 6.32 2.40
C GLN A 153 -28.01 7.25 2.54
N GLU A 154 -29.04 6.87 3.31
CA GLU A 154 -30.21 7.74 3.57
C GLU A 154 -29.80 9.03 4.30
N GLN A 155 -28.91 8.93 5.29
CA GLN A 155 -28.37 10.09 5.99
C GLN A 155 -27.53 10.97 5.06
N ALA A 156 -26.71 10.36 4.20
CA ALA A 156 -25.92 11.09 3.21
C ALA A 156 -26.81 11.85 2.21
N GLU A 157 -27.93 11.27 1.78
CA GLU A 157 -28.92 11.94 0.91
C GLU A 157 -29.54 13.17 1.57
N GLU A 158 -29.98 13.05 2.82
CA GLU A 158 -30.57 14.18 3.54
C GLU A 158 -29.56 15.32 3.73
N LEU A 159 -28.33 14.98 4.13
CA LEU A 159 -27.24 15.94 4.34
C LEU A 159 -26.82 16.60 3.02
N HIS A 160 -26.68 15.83 1.94
CA HIS A 160 -26.36 16.34 0.61
C HIS A 160 -27.40 17.33 0.12
N ALA A 161 -28.68 16.97 0.15
CA ALA A 161 -29.77 17.84 -0.28
C ALA A 161 -29.79 19.17 0.52
N LYS A 162 -29.53 19.08 1.83
CA LYS A 162 -29.42 20.26 2.71
C LYS A 162 -28.23 21.13 2.31
N LEU A 163 -27.06 20.54 2.10
CA LEU A 163 -25.83 21.25 1.74
C LEU A 163 -25.94 21.93 0.39
N VAL A 164 -26.40 21.22 -0.65
CA VAL A 164 -26.61 21.79 -1.99
C VAL A 164 -27.53 23.00 -1.93
N ARG A 165 -28.64 22.91 -1.18
CA ARG A 165 -29.55 24.05 -0.99
C ARG A 165 -28.84 25.25 -0.36
N VAL A 166 -27.95 25.03 0.62
CA VAL A 166 -27.19 26.12 1.26
C VAL A 166 -26.11 26.67 0.32
N ILE A 167 -25.39 25.81 -0.41
CA ILE A 167 -24.32 26.20 -1.34
C ILE A 167 -24.88 27.07 -2.47
N LEU A 168 -26.04 26.72 -3.04
CA LEU A 168 -26.68 27.51 -4.09
C LEU A 168 -27.08 28.93 -3.65
N THR A 169 -27.15 29.21 -2.35
CA THR A 169 -27.39 30.57 -1.81
C THR A 169 -26.12 31.38 -1.60
N MET A 170 -24.94 30.78 -1.77
CA MET A 170 -23.63 31.44 -1.60
C MET A 170 -23.18 32.15 -2.90
N PRO A 171 -22.18 33.04 -2.85
CA PRO A 171 -21.63 33.68 -4.04
C PRO A 171 -21.13 32.65 -5.07
N PRO A 172 -21.36 32.87 -6.38
CA PRO A 172 -21.08 31.89 -7.43
C PRO A 172 -19.60 31.48 -7.54
N GLU A 173 -18.68 32.31 -7.02
CA GLU A 173 -17.24 32.03 -7.03
C GLU A 173 -16.84 30.88 -6.08
N GLN A 174 -17.64 30.61 -5.04
CA GLN A 174 -17.35 29.59 -4.02
C GLN A 174 -18.18 28.31 -4.19
N GLN A 175 -19.21 28.36 -5.03
CA GLN A 175 -20.11 27.22 -5.30
C GLN A 175 -19.42 25.99 -5.89
N PRO A 176 -18.54 26.07 -6.93
CA PRO A 176 -18.11 24.87 -7.63
C PRO A 176 -17.28 23.93 -6.74
N ALA A 177 -16.38 24.46 -5.92
CA ALA A 177 -15.56 23.64 -5.03
C ALA A 177 -16.39 22.96 -3.92
N LEU A 178 -17.37 23.67 -3.36
CA LEU A 178 -18.24 23.13 -2.30
C LEU A 178 -19.23 22.09 -2.86
N LEU A 179 -19.74 22.30 -4.09
CA LEU A 179 -20.59 21.32 -4.77
C LEU A 179 -19.82 20.05 -5.07
N GLU A 180 -18.59 20.15 -5.57
CA GLU A 180 -17.74 18.98 -5.84
C GLU A 180 -17.48 18.18 -4.56
N GLN A 181 -17.21 18.85 -3.43
CA GLN A 181 -17.03 18.18 -2.14
C GLN A 181 -18.32 17.52 -1.62
N ALA A 182 -19.47 18.18 -1.77
CA ALA A 182 -20.75 17.60 -1.38
C ALA A 182 -21.10 16.38 -2.26
N ASP A 183 -20.93 16.49 -3.57
CA ASP A 183 -21.19 15.40 -4.51
C ASP A 183 -20.28 14.19 -4.23
N ALA A 184 -19.01 14.42 -3.89
CA ALA A 184 -18.09 13.35 -3.49
C ALA A 184 -18.58 12.60 -2.24
N GLY A 185 -19.01 13.32 -1.19
CA GLY A 185 -19.56 12.71 0.02
C GLY A 185 -20.82 11.89 -0.25
N TYR A 186 -21.71 12.39 -1.13
CA TYR A 186 -22.91 11.65 -1.55
C TYR A 186 -22.59 10.39 -2.36
N ILE A 187 -21.69 10.48 -3.34
CA ILE A 187 -21.30 9.35 -4.19
C ILE A 187 -20.64 8.25 -3.36
N ASN A 188 -19.88 8.62 -2.33
CA ASN A 188 -19.22 7.67 -1.44
C ASN A 188 -20.15 7.13 -0.32
N GLY A 189 -21.38 7.63 -0.20
CA GLY A 189 -22.28 7.25 0.89
C GLY A 189 -21.75 7.62 2.27
N ASP A 190 -21.03 8.73 2.36
CA ASP A 190 -20.29 9.14 3.56
C ASP A 190 -21.00 10.31 4.27
N PRO A 191 -21.91 10.03 5.22
CA PRO A 191 -22.60 11.07 5.99
C PRO A 191 -21.64 11.84 6.90
N VAL A 192 -20.52 11.24 7.30
CA VAL A 192 -19.53 11.89 8.18
C VAL A 192 -18.81 13.01 7.42
N ALA A 193 -18.33 12.75 6.20
CA ALA A 193 -17.71 13.78 5.36
C ALA A 193 -18.68 14.95 5.06
N LEU A 194 -19.95 14.65 4.77
CA LEU A 194 -20.97 15.68 4.56
C LEU A 194 -21.22 16.51 5.83
N ARG A 195 -21.23 15.87 7.01
CA ARG A 195 -21.38 16.55 8.28
C ARG A 195 -20.20 17.46 8.59
N VAL A 196 -18.98 17.03 8.29
CA VAL A 196 -17.78 17.86 8.44
C VAL A 196 -17.82 19.07 7.49
N LEU A 197 -18.27 18.89 6.24
CA LEU A 197 -18.48 20.00 5.30
C LEU A 197 -19.51 21.01 5.84
N GLU A 198 -20.59 20.55 6.46
CA GLU A 198 -21.56 21.43 7.12
C GLU A 198 -20.91 22.23 8.26
N ILE A 199 -20.08 21.59 9.08
CA ILE A 199 -19.34 22.24 10.17
C ILE A 199 -18.42 23.32 9.61
N GLU A 200 -17.67 23.04 8.55
CA GLU A 200 -16.75 23.99 7.92
C GLU A 200 -17.47 25.21 7.34
N MET A 201 -18.60 24.98 6.66
CA MET A 201 -19.44 26.05 6.14
C MET A 201 -19.98 26.95 7.26
N GLU A 202 -20.39 26.37 8.40
CA GLU A 202 -20.84 27.14 9.56
C GLU A 202 -19.68 27.91 10.20
N GLN A 203 -18.50 27.28 10.36
CA GLN A 203 -17.30 27.95 10.87
C GLN A 203 -16.85 29.12 9.98
N GLY A 204 -17.03 29.01 8.66
CA GLY A 204 -16.77 30.10 7.72
C GLY A 204 -17.74 31.28 7.86
N ARG A 205 -19.00 31.01 8.24
CA ARG A 205 -20.02 32.06 8.47
C ARG A 205 -19.92 32.69 9.86
N ARG A 206 -19.66 31.87 10.88
CA ARG A 206 -19.59 32.24 12.30
C ARG A 206 -18.45 31.48 12.97
N PRO A 207 -17.24 32.07 13.00
CA PRO A 207 -16.08 31.36 13.54
C PRO A 207 -16.22 31.12 15.04
N GLY A 208 -15.82 29.92 15.47
CA GLY A 208 -15.77 29.52 16.86
C GLY A 208 -17.01 28.77 17.35
N SER A 209 -16.95 28.33 18.60
CA SER A 209 -17.95 27.42 19.20
C SER A 209 -18.99 28.12 20.09
N ALA A 210 -18.88 29.45 20.25
CA ALA A 210 -19.70 30.24 21.18
C ALA A 210 -21.20 30.23 20.86
N HIS A 211 -21.54 30.12 19.58
CA HIS A 211 -22.91 30.07 19.07
C HIS A 211 -23.56 28.68 19.08
N LEU A 212 -22.77 27.62 19.28
CA LEU A 212 -23.26 26.25 19.25
C LEU A 212 -23.82 25.84 20.61
N GLY A 213 -24.96 25.15 20.58
CA GLY A 213 -25.54 24.50 21.75
C GLY A 213 -24.78 23.21 22.11
N ARG A 214 -24.92 22.75 23.35
CA ARG A 214 -24.17 21.59 23.85
C ARG A 214 -24.30 20.33 22.97
N LYS A 215 -25.54 19.95 22.64
CA LYS A 215 -25.82 18.77 21.81
C LYS A 215 -25.19 18.86 20.41
N GLN A 216 -25.17 20.07 19.83
CA GLN A 216 -24.56 20.29 18.51
C GLN A 216 -23.04 20.14 18.59
N ILE A 217 -22.40 20.67 19.63
CA ILE A 217 -20.95 20.51 19.84
C ILE A 217 -20.59 19.04 20.02
N GLU A 218 -21.35 18.31 20.83
CA GLU A 218 -21.10 16.87 21.06
C GLU A 218 -21.21 16.08 19.75
N GLN A 219 -22.25 16.31 18.94
CA GLN A 219 -22.40 15.69 17.61
C GLN A 219 -21.31 16.11 16.62
N SER A 220 -20.84 17.36 16.69
CA SER A 220 -19.74 17.83 15.84
C SER A 220 -18.40 17.23 16.24
N ILE A 221 -18.17 17.00 17.54
CA ILE A 221 -16.95 16.34 18.03
C ILE A 221 -16.89 14.91 17.49
N GLU A 222 -17.98 14.15 17.63
CA GLU A 222 -18.08 12.77 17.14
C GLU A 222 -17.75 12.68 15.64
N ALA A 223 -18.43 13.48 14.81
CA ALA A 223 -18.16 13.51 13.37
C ALA A 223 -16.72 13.94 13.01
N LEU A 224 -16.10 14.83 13.80
CA LEU A 224 -14.71 15.25 13.58
C LEU A 224 -13.71 14.17 14.01
N GLU A 225 -14.01 13.40 15.05
CA GLU A 225 -13.17 12.29 15.50
C GLU A 225 -13.19 11.14 14.49
N ASP A 226 -14.37 10.76 14.01
CA ASP A 226 -14.53 9.71 13.00
C ASP A 226 -13.78 10.08 11.72
N TYR A 227 -14.02 11.29 11.20
CA TYR A 227 -13.34 11.74 9.99
C TYR A 227 -11.82 11.94 10.17
N LEU A 228 -11.36 12.30 11.38
CA LEU A 228 -9.93 12.37 11.68
C LEU A 228 -9.28 10.99 11.59
N ILE A 229 -9.94 9.96 12.12
CA ILE A 229 -9.48 8.56 12.03
C ILE A 229 -9.35 8.15 10.57
N ASP A 230 -10.34 8.47 9.74
CA ASP A 230 -10.33 8.12 8.31
C ASP A 230 -9.16 8.79 7.56
N VAL A 231 -8.95 10.10 7.77
CA VAL A 231 -7.84 10.83 7.11
C VAL A 231 -6.47 10.31 7.56
N GLU A 232 -6.32 9.99 8.84
CA GLU A 232 -5.08 9.40 9.36
C GLU A 232 -4.85 8.00 8.78
N PHE A 233 -5.92 7.20 8.66
CA PHE A 233 -5.88 5.87 8.06
C PHE A 233 -5.49 5.92 6.58
N ASP A 234 -6.14 6.78 5.79
CA ASP A 234 -5.83 6.97 4.37
C ASP A 234 -4.38 7.42 4.17
N THR A 235 -3.87 8.27 5.07
CA THR A 235 -2.47 8.69 5.06
C THR A 235 -1.53 7.51 5.24
N VAL A 236 -1.83 6.61 6.18
CA VAL A 236 -1.06 5.36 6.39
C VAL A 236 -1.20 4.43 5.18
N GLY A 237 -2.40 4.33 4.59
CA GLY A 237 -2.66 3.57 3.38
C GLY A 237 -1.79 4.01 2.20
N ILE A 238 -1.61 5.33 2.01
CA ILE A 238 -0.70 5.88 1.00
C ILE A 238 0.75 5.46 1.27
N GLN A 239 1.21 5.57 2.52
CA GLN A 239 2.58 5.18 2.90
C GLN A 239 2.83 3.68 2.69
N PHE A 240 1.87 2.84 3.10
CA PHE A 240 1.94 1.40 2.91
C PHE A 240 1.95 1.02 1.43
N SER A 241 1.08 1.66 0.61
CA SER A 241 1.08 1.49 -0.84
C SER A 241 2.45 1.79 -1.47
N LEU A 242 3.11 2.86 -1.01
CA LEU A 242 4.47 3.20 -1.44
C LEU A 242 5.50 2.17 -0.98
N MET A 243 5.39 1.69 0.26
CA MET A 243 6.29 0.65 0.77
C MET A 243 6.20 -0.63 -0.05
N VAL A 244 4.99 -1.09 -0.37
CA VAL A 244 4.79 -2.30 -1.17
C VAL A 244 5.30 -2.09 -2.59
N LYS A 245 4.85 -1.02 -3.28
CA LYS A 245 5.20 -0.80 -4.69
C LYS A 245 6.67 -0.52 -4.92
N LEU A 246 7.31 0.19 -3.99
CA LEU A 246 8.72 0.54 -4.09
C LEU A 246 9.58 -0.36 -3.21
N ASN A 247 9.06 -1.49 -2.70
CA ASN A 247 9.74 -2.45 -1.83
C ASN A 247 10.61 -1.77 -0.73
N LEU A 248 10.03 -0.79 -0.05
CA LEU A 248 10.71 0.01 0.98
C LEU A 248 10.67 -0.75 2.31
N PRO A 249 11.68 -0.58 3.17
CA PRO A 249 11.66 -1.19 4.49
C PRO A 249 10.48 -0.66 5.30
N ALA A 250 9.88 -1.52 6.12
CA ALA A 250 8.85 -1.16 7.09
C ALA A 250 9.47 -0.38 8.26
N THR A 251 9.91 0.84 7.99
CA THR A 251 10.42 1.77 9.01
C THR A 251 9.28 2.61 9.57
N THR A 252 9.32 2.89 10.88
CA THR A 252 8.29 3.63 11.62
C THR A 252 8.07 5.08 11.12
N GLN A 253 9.02 5.66 10.37
CA GLN A 253 8.86 6.99 9.77
C GLN A 253 9.35 6.97 8.32
N LEU A 254 8.45 6.65 7.40
CA LEU A 254 8.71 6.86 5.99
C LEU A 254 8.84 8.36 5.74
N THR A 255 9.91 8.80 5.09
CA THR A 255 10.06 10.18 4.61
C THR A 255 10.34 10.17 3.12
N GLU A 256 10.03 11.26 2.42
CA GLU A 256 10.32 11.37 0.98
C GLU A 256 11.83 11.20 0.71
N TYR A 257 12.70 11.67 1.60
CA TYR A 257 14.14 11.47 1.49
C TYR A 257 14.53 9.99 1.57
N VAL A 258 14.06 9.27 2.59
CA VAL A 258 14.33 7.84 2.77
C VAL A 258 13.82 7.05 1.57
N ALA A 259 12.60 7.31 1.11
CA ALA A 259 12.02 6.66 -0.06
C ALA A 259 12.88 6.86 -1.32
N ARG A 260 13.37 8.09 -1.57
CA ARG A 260 14.27 8.37 -2.71
C ARG A 260 15.61 7.62 -2.60
N GLN A 261 16.17 7.51 -1.39
CA GLN A 261 17.42 6.76 -1.19
C GLN A 261 17.22 5.26 -1.43
N CYS A 262 16.12 4.69 -0.96
CA CYS A 262 15.79 3.29 -1.22
C CYS A 262 15.64 3.00 -2.73
N VAL A 263 14.96 3.87 -3.48
CA VAL A 263 14.85 3.73 -4.95
C VAL A 263 16.24 3.76 -5.61
N ARG A 264 17.16 4.64 -5.16
CA ARG A 264 18.55 4.66 -5.67
C ARG A 264 19.30 3.37 -5.35
N MET A 265 19.18 2.87 -4.13
CA MET A 265 19.83 1.62 -3.73
C MET A 265 19.29 0.43 -4.56
N GLN A 266 17.98 0.38 -4.78
CA GLN A 266 17.36 -0.65 -5.61
C GLN A 266 17.80 -0.55 -7.07
N LYS A 267 17.90 0.68 -7.60
CA LYS A 267 18.44 0.90 -8.94
C LYS A 267 19.83 0.27 -9.07
N HIS A 268 20.74 0.55 -8.14
CA HIS A 268 22.09 -0.03 -8.16
C HIS A 268 22.08 -1.55 -7.99
N LEU A 269 21.20 -2.09 -7.15
CA LEU A 269 21.02 -3.52 -7.01
C LEU A 269 20.55 -4.17 -8.33
N LEU A 270 19.58 -3.55 -9.01
CA LEU A 270 19.07 -4.03 -10.30
C LEU A 270 20.12 -3.91 -11.40
N GLU A 271 20.88 -2.81 -11.46
CA GLU A 271 22.01 -2.65 -12.40
C GLU A 271 23.04 -3.78 -12.22
N HIS A 272 23.42 -4.07 -10.98
CA HIS A 272 24.33 -5.19 -10.70
C HIS A 272 23.70 -6.56 -11.03
N GLN A 273 22.40 -6.75 -10.76
CA GLN A 273 21.69 -7.98 -11.16
C GLN A 273 21.65 -8.14 -12.68
N LEU A 274 21.49 -7.05 -13.42
CA LEU A 274 21.50 -7.03 -14.89
C LEU A 274 22.86 -7.44 -15.45
N GLU A 275 23.95 -6.90 -14.89
CA GLU A 275 25.31 -7.28 -15.28
C GLU A 275 25.55 -8.78 -15.04
N ASN A 276 25.15 -9.29 -13.87
CA ASN A 276 25.33 -10.69 -13.54
C ASN A 276 24.51 -11.61 -14.47
N ILE A 277 23.22 -11.34 -14.64
CA ILE A 277 22.36 -12.21 -15.45
C ILE A 277 22.75 -12.16 -16.93
N ALA A 278 23.25 -11.02 -17.43
CA ALA A 278 23.76 -10.93 -18.80
C ALA A 278 25.01 -11.79 -19.00
N CYS A 279 25.94 -11.79 -18.03
CA CYS A 279 27.11 -12.68 -18.03
C CYS A 279 26.68 -14.16 -17.94
N ASP A 280 25.74 -14.50 -17.06
CA ASP A 280 25.22 -15.86 -16.89
C ASP A 280 24.60 -16.40 -18.20
N VAL A 281 23.81 -15.58 -18.90
CA VAL A 281 23.22 -15.95 -20.20
C VAL A 281 24.29 -16.26 -21.25
N ALA A 282 25.43 -15.57 -21.22
CA ALA A 282 26.53 -15.83 -22.15
C ALA A 282 27.33 -17.07 -21.74
N ASP A 283 27.67 -17.19 -20.47
CA ASP A 283 28.55 -18.23 -19.95
C ASP A 283 27.87 -19.60 -19.86
N PHE A 284 26.59 -19.67 -19.51
CA PHE A 284 25.90 -20.95 -19.33
C PHE A 284 25.47 -21.61 -20.64
N ARG A 285 25.75 -20.99 -21.78
CA ARG A 285 25.77 -21.70 -23.08
C ARG A 285 26.88 -22.75 -23.14
N ASP A 286 27.95 -22.56 -22.38
CA ASP A 286 28.98 -23.56 -22.17
C ASP A 286 28.59 -24.47 -20.99
N ILE A 287 28.34 -25.74 -21.32
CA ILE A 287 27.93 -26.76 -20.35
C ILE A 287 28.98 -26.94 -19.25
N ALA A 288 30.27 -26.78 -19.53
CA ALA A 288 31.31 -26.90 -18.50
C ALA A 288 31.20 -25.80 -17.44
N LYS A 289 30.95 -24.56 -17.88
CA LYS A 289 30.74 -23.41 -16.98
C LYS A 289 29.45 -23.55 -16.19
N LEU A 290 28.37 -23.99 -16.83
CA LEU A 290 27.10 -24.26 -16.15
C LEU A 290 27.26 -25.30 -15.03
N LYS A 291 27.97 -26.41 -15.29
CA LYS A 291 28.22 -27.45 -14.27
C LYS A 291 29.06 -26.93 -13.10
N ALA A 292 30.07 -26.10 -13.37
CA ALA A 292 30.87 -25.46 -12.33
C ALA A 292 30.00 -24.56 -11.42
N TRP A 293 29.14 -23.75 -12.02
CA TRP A 293 28.19 -22.90 -11.29
C TRP A 293 27.18 -23.71 -10.47
N LEU A 294 26.61 -24.78 -11.03
CA LEU A 294 25.67 -25.66 -10.30
C LEU A 294 26.33 -26.29 -9.07
N LYS A 295 27.58 -26.72 -9.19
CA LYS A 295 28.36 -27.28 -8.07
C LYS A 295 28.62 -26.25 -6.97
N GLU A 296 28.92 -25.01 -7.34
CA GLU A 296 29.10 -23.92 -6.38
C GLU A 296 27.79 -23.57 -5.68
N LYS A 297 26.68 -23.53 -6.43
CA LYS A 297 25.33 -23.30 -5.88
C LYS A 297 24.94 -24.38 -4.88
N GLN A 298 25.16 -25.65 -5.20
CA GLN A 298 24.90 -26.79 -4.30
C GLN A 298 25.72 -26.69 -3.00
N ARG A 299 27.01 -26.35 -3.10
CA ARG A 299 27.87 -26.13 -1.93
C ARG A 299 27.37 -24.99 -1.03
N ASN A 300 26.88 -23.90 -1.63
CA ASN A 300 26.33 -22.78 -0.88
C ASN A 300 24.97 -23.10 -0.23
N THR A 301 24.12 -23.91 -0.88
CA THR A 301 22.86 -24.39 -0.27
C THR A 301 23.11 -25.36 0.89
N GLU A 302 24.12 -26.22 0.78
CA GLU A 302 24.54 -27.12 1.87
C GLU A 302 25.13 -26.34 3.05
N SER A 303 25.88 -25.26 2.81
CA SER A 303 26.42 -24.39 3.85
C SER A 303 25.37 -23.48 4.52
N ALA A 304 24.21 -23.28 3.88
CA ALA A 304 23.12 -22.44 4.39
C ALA A 304 22.02 -23.24 5.12
N ALA A 305 22.04 -24.58 5.05
CA ALA A 305 21.18 -25.42 5.85
C ALA A 305 21.62 -25.35 7.33
N PRO A 306 20.73 -25.01 8.28
CA PRO A 306 21.10 -24.99 9.69
C PRO A 306 21.42 -26.43 10.13
N THR A 307 22.67 -26.65 10.55
CA THR A 307 23.05 -27.82 11.35
C THR A 307 22.21 -27.80 12.62
N HIS A 308 21.11 -28.54 12.62
CA HIS A 308 20.41 -28.91 13.84
C HIS A 308 21.33 -29.86 14.63
N HIS A 309 22.01 -29.29 15.62
CA HIS A 309 22.52 -30.03 16.78
C HIS A 309 21.58 -29.80 17.95
#